data_AF-A0A2S0VWD2-F1
#
_entry.id   AF-A0A2S0VWD2-F1
#
_cell.length_a   1.000
_cell.length_b   1.000
_cell.length_c   1.000
_cell.angle_alpha   90.00
_cell.angle_beta   90.00
_cell.angle_gamma   90.00
#
_symmetry.space_group_name_H-M   'P 1'
#
loop_
_entity.id
_entity.type
_entity.pdbx_description
1 polymer ?
#
loop_
_entity_poly.entity_id
_entity_poly.type
_entity_poly.pdbx_seq_one_letter_code
_entity_poly.pdbx_strand_id
1 'polypeptide(L)'
;MWAFGKIEDLQDKMAYFGKDQDSEHAIRDLAMQYSLVTDYTSMIVMTEEQFAAHNIDRKNKQRVGNEKQARQQRQAQGVQDNRVDKQQPMYNSPRPSHSGSGGSLGYGFLILILGLTIGRVARVKR
;
A
#
# COMPACT_ATOMS: atom_id res chain seq x y z
N MET A 1 -10.84 0.90 -0.36
CA MET A 1 -10.80 1.75 -1.58
C MET A 1 -12.13 1.82 -2.32
N TRP A 2 -13.14 1.01 -1.98
CA TRP A 2 -14.44 1.05 -2.67
C TRP A 2 -15.23 2.37 -2.50
N ALA A 3 -15.37 2.88 -1.26
CA ALA A 3 -16.21 4.05 -0.99
C ALA A 3 -15.72 5.31 -1.73
N PHE A 4 -14.40 5.51 -1.78
CA PHE A 4 -13.79 6.62 -2.52
C PHE A 4 -14.10 6.52 -4.03
N GLY A 5 -13.82 5.37 -4.65
CA GLY A 5 -14.12 5.18 -6.07
C GLY A 5 -15.62 5.31 -6.36
N LYS A 6 -16.49 4.92 -5.43
CA LYS A 6 -17.93 5.09 -5.63
C LYS A 6 -18.39 6.55 -5.58
N ILE A 7 -17.73 7.37 -4.77
CA ILE A 7 -17.96 8.82 -4.73
C ILE A 7 -17.50 9.45 -6.04
N GLU A 8 -16.32 9.07 -6.56
CA GLU A 8 -15.83 9.56 -7.85
C GLU A 8 -16.79 9.23 -8.99
N ASP A 9 -17.26 7.98 -9.08
CA ASP A 9 -18.28 7.57 -10.08
C ASP A 9 -19.54 8.47 -10.05
N LEU A 10 -20.00 8.83 -8.84
CA LEU A 10 -21.19 9.67 -8.65
C LEU A 10 -20.90 11.12 -9.04
N GLN A 11 -19.73 11.64 -8.69
CA GLN A 11 -19.29 12.99 -9.10
C GLN A 11 -19.16 13.10 -10.62
N ASP A 12 -18.58 12.09 -11.27
CA ASP A 12 -18.45 12.05 -12.74
C ASP A 12 -19.82 11.98 -13.42
N LYS A 13 -20.74 11.18 -12.87
CA LYS A 13 -22.12 11.12 -13.34
C LYS A 13 -22.80 12.49 -13.25
N MET A 14 -22.65 13.19 -12.12
CA MET A 14 -23.20 14.54 -11.95
C MET A 14 -22.54 15.57 -12.88
N ALA A 15 -21.24 15.43 -13.15
CA ALA A 15 -20.54 16.29 -14.10
C ALA A 15 -21.06 16.12 -15.53
N TYR A 16 -21.39 14.88 -15.93
CA TYR A 16 -21.88 14.58 -17.27
C TYR A 16 -23.38 14.87 -17.46
N PHE A 17 -24.22 14.48 -16.51
CA PHE A 17 -25.68 14.59 -16.63
C PHE A 17 -26.27 15.83 -15.94
N GLY A 18 -25.45 16.59 -15.22
CA GLY A 18 -25.89 17.70 -14.39
C GLY A 18 -26.14 17.30 -12.93
N LYS A 19 -26.32 18.32 -12.09
CA LYS A 19 -26.48 18.17 -10.64
C LYS A 19 -27.77 17.41 -10.31
N ASP A 20 -27.63 16.33 -9.56
CA ASP A 20 -28.69 15.40 -9.16
C ASP A 20 -28.71 15.26 -7.63
N GLN A 21 -29.87 15.48 -7.01
CA GLN A 21 -30.02 15.43 -5.55
C GLN A 21 -29.74 14.03 -5.00
N ASP A 22 -30.17 12.98 -5.69
CA ASP A 22 -29.96 11.60 -5.24
C ASP A 22 -28.47 11.27 -5.18
N SER A 23 -27.71 11.70 -6.20
CA SER A 23 -26.26 11.55 -6.23
C SER A 23 -25.56 12.34 -5.12
N GLU A 24 -25.98 13.57 -4.81
CA GLU A 24 -25.44 14.35 -3.68
C GLU A 24 -25.71 13.68 -2.33
N HIS A 25 -26.93 13.18 -2.13
CA HIS A 25 -27.30 12.47 -0.92
C HIS A 25 -26.44 11.22 -0.75
N ALA A 26 -26.30 10.42 -1.81
CA ALA A 26 -25.44 9.23 -1.81
C ALA A 26 -23.97 9.58 -1.51
N ILE A 27 -23.43 10.65 -2.10
CA ILE A 27 -22.06 11.11 -1.81
C ILE A 27 -21.92 11.51 -0.34
N ARG A 28 -22.85 12.31 0.19
CA ARG A 28 -22.83 12.76 1.59
C ARG A 28 -22.88 11.57 2.55
N ASP A 29 -23.77 10.62 2.31
CA ASP A 29 -23.95 9.45 3.18
C ASP A 29 -22.71 8.55 3.16
N LEU A 30 -22.16 8.25 1.98
CA LEU A 30 -20.92 7.49 1.85
C LEU A 30 -19.75 8.22 2.53
N ALA A 31 -19.64 9.53 2.33
CA ALA A 31 -18.58 10.32 2.91
C ALA A 31 -18.67 10.35 4.45
N MET A 32 -19.86 10.54 5.02
CA MET A 32 -20.06 10.48 6.48
C MET A 32 -19.79 9.09 7.05
N GLN A 33 -20.30 8.03 6.39
CA GLN A 33 -20.13 6.65 6.84
C GLN A 33 -18.65 6.24 6.86
N TYR A 34 -17.88 6.63 5.85
CA TYR A 34 -16.47 6.27 5.70
C TYR A 34 -15.49 7.36 6.17
N SER A 35 -15.99 8.43 6.81
CA SER A 35 -15.18 9.57 7.30
C SER A 35 -14.31 10.22 6.23
N LEU A 36 -14.87 10.42 5.03
CA LEU A 36 -14.22 11.08 3.89
C LEU A 36 -14.67 12.55 3.81
N VAL A 37 -13.74 13.40 3.37
CA VAL A 37 -13.99 14.82 3.09
C VAL A 37 -14.20 14.96 1.58
N THR A 38 -15.28 15.61 1.19
CA THR A 38 -15.71 15.80 -0.20
C THR A 38 -16.21 17.24 -0.38
N ASP A 39 -16.63 17.62 -1.58
CA ASP A 39 -17.25 18.93 -1.79
C ASP A 39 -18.57 19.10 -1.01
N TYR A 40 -19.16 18.00 -0.53
CA TYR A 40 -20.43 17.96 0.20
C TYR A 40 -20.27 17.69 1.70
N THR A 41 -19.05 17.46 2.19
CA THR A 41 -18.76 17.16 3.60
C THR A 41 -17.47 17.84 4.06
N SER A 42 -17.47 18.36 5.28
CA SER A 42 -16.28 19.03 5.85
C SER A 42 -15.83 18.37 7.14
N MET A 43 -14.52 18.40 7.40
CA MET A 43 -13.96 17.93 8.67
C MET A 43 -13.91 19.10 9.66
N ILE A 44 -14.58 18.92 10.79
CA ILE A 44 -14.57 19.90 11.87
C ILE A 44 -13.44 19.55 12.86
N VAL A 45 -12.67 20.56 13.25
CA VAL A 45 -11.56 20.43 14.20
C VAL A 45 -11.79 21.40 15.36
N MET A 46 -11.99 20.86 16.55
CA MET A 46 -12.18 21.61 17.79
C MET A 46 -11.64 20.82 18.98
N THR A 47 -11.67 21.40 20.18
CA THR A 47 -11.24 20.72 21.41
C THR A 47 -12.27 19.67 21.84
N GLU A 48 -11.84 18.70 22.67
CA GLU A 48 -12.72 17.59 23.09
C GLU A 48 -13.89 18.09 23.95
N GLU A 49 -13.67 19.14 24.73
CA GLU A 49 -14.72 19.79 25.54
C GLU A 49 -15.80 20.41 24.65
N GLN A 50 -15.41 20.99 23.52
CA GLN A 50 -16.35 21.57 22.55
C GLN A 50 -17.15 20.50 21.82
N PHE A 51 -16.52 19.38 21.44
CA PHE A 51 -17.24 18.23 20.88
C PHE A 51 -18.32 17.70 21.86
N ALA A 52 -17.97 17.57 23.14
CA ALA A 52 -18.90 17.14 24.18
C ALA A 52 -20.03 18.17 24.40
N ALA A 53 -19.70 19.45 24.47
CA ALA A 53 -20.68 20.53 24.64
C ALA A 53 -21.71 20.58 23.50
N HIS A 54 -21.29 20.26 22.27
CA HIS A 54 -22.15 20.21 21.10
C HIS A 54 -22.81 18.85 20.85
N ASN A 55 -22.60 17.86 21.73
CA ASN A 55 -23.10 16.48 21.56
C ASN A 55 -22.67 15.84 20.22
N ILE A 56 -21.45 16.14 19.76
CA ILE A 56 -20.91 15.63 18.49
C ILE A 56 -20.03 14.42 18.77
N ASP A 57 -20.47 13.25 18.31
CA ASP A 57 -19.71 12.01 18.44
C ASP A 57 -18.43 11.98 17.60
N ARG A 58 -17.31 11.64 18.25
CA ARG A 58 -15.98 11.46 17.64
C ARG A 58 -15.83 10.11 16.89
N LYS A 59 -16.75 9.77 15.99
CA LYS A 59 -16.74 8.47 15.25
C LYS A 59 -15.42 8.21 14.50
N ASN A 60 -14.84 9.24 13.90
CA ASN A 60 -13.54 9.14 13.22
C ASN A 60 -12.40 8.76 14.19
N LYS A 61 -12.41 9.27 15.43
CA LYS A 61 -11.40 8.95 16.47
C LYS A 61 -11.45 7.46 16.84
N GLN A 62 -12.66 6.94 17.03
CA GLN A 62 -12.90 5.53 17.35
C GLN A 62 -12.40 4.62 16.22
N ARG A 63 -12.76 4.94 14.96
CA ARG A 63 -12.30 4.19 13.78
C ARG A 63 -10.77 4.16 13.67
N VAL A 64 -10.12 5.31 13.78
CA VAL A 64 -8.64 5.39 13.72
C VAL A 64 -7.99 4.59 14.85
N GLY A 65 -8.60 4.57 16.04
CA GLY A 65 -8.16 3.71 17.14
C GLY A 65 -8.16 2.23 16.76
N ASN A 66 -9.27 1.74 16.22
CA ASN A 66 -9.43 0.35 15.78
C ASN A 66 -8.41 -0.01 14.68
N GLU A 67 -8.19 0.88 13.71
CA GLU A 67 -7.21 0.68 12.64
C GLU A 67 -5.76 0.62 13.15
N LYS A 68 -5.43 1.47 14.14
CA LYS A 68 -4.11 1.44 14.79
C LYS A 68 -3.89 0.12 15.53
N GLN A 69 -4.89 -0.35 16.28
CA GLN A 69 -4.83 -1.65 16.97
C GLN A 69 -4.68 -2.80 15.97
N ALA A 70 -5.48 -2.83 14.91
CA ALA A 70 -5.37 -3.84 13.84
C ALA A 70 -4.00 -3.79 13.13
N ARG A 71 -3.38 -2.61 13.02
CA ARG A 71 -2.01 -2.48 12.48
C ARG A 71 -0.97 -3.04 13.44
N GLN A 72 -1.09 -2.76 14.74
CA GLN A 72 -0.20 -3.30 15.77
C GLN A 72 -0.28 -4.83 15.83
N GLN A 73 -1.50 -5.38 15.79
CA GLN A 73 -1.71 -6.83 15.75
C GLN A 73 -1.06 -7.47 14.51
N ARG A 74 -1.21 -6.87 13.33
CA ARG A 74 -0.55 -7.35 12.10
C ARG A 74 0.97 -7.24 12.12
N GLN A 75 1.53 -6.29 12.87
CA GLN A 75 2.97 -6.18 13.04
C GLN A 75 3.52 -7.24 14.00
N ALA A 76 2.75 -7.58 15.05
CA ALA A 76 3.10 -8.64 16.00
C ALA A 76 2.90 -10.05 15.41
N GLN A 77 1.96 -10.22 14.49
CA GLN A 77 1.75 -11.46 13.75
C GLN A 77 2.82 -11.59 12.66
N GLY A 78 3.60 -12.67 12.70
CA GLY A 78 4.51 -13.00 11.60
C GLY A 78 3.75 -13.20 10.29
N VAL A 79 4.41 -12.88 9.16
CA VAL A 79 3.83 -13.04 7.81
C VAL A 79 3.33 -14.48 7.65
N GLN A 80 2.02 -14.64 7.49
CA GLN A 80 1.41 -15.95 7.25
C GLN A 80 1.60 -16.33 5.78
N ASP A 81 2.16 -17.51 5.56
CA ASP A 81 2.25 -18.10 4.24
C ASP A 81 0.89 -18.67 3.83
N ASN A 82 0.15 -17.92 3.00
CA ASN A 82 -1.15 -18.29 2.48
C ASN A 82 -1.09 -19.27 1.28
N ARG A 83 0.06 -19.94 1.07
CA ARG A 83 0.21 -20.92 0.00
C ARG A 83 -0.69 -22.14 0.26
N VAL A 84 -1.67 -22.33 -0.62
CA VAL A 84 -2.66 -23.42 -0.54
C VAL A 84 -2.22 -24.70 -1.25
N ASP A 85 -1.32 -24.61 -2.23
CA ASP A 85 -0.85 -25.73 -3.08
C ASP A 85 0.33 -26.51 -2.46
N LYS A 86 0.41 -26.59 -1.13
CA LYS A 86 1.53 -27.27 -0.44
C LYS A 86 1.56 -28.78 -0.68
N GLN A 87 0.40 -29.42 -0.80
CA GLN A 87 0.28 -30.87 -0.98
C GLN A 87 0.35 -31.29 -2.46
N GLN A 88 -0.13 -30.44 -3.36
CA GLN A 88 -0.05 -30.66 -4.82
C GLN A 88 0.39 -29.34 -5.49
N PRO A 89 1.70 -29.09 -5.57
CA PRO A 89 2.22 -27.93 -6.27
C PRO A 89 1.83 -27.97 -7.75
N MET A 90 1.39 -26.85 -8.31
CA MET A 90 1.10 -26.75 -9.75
C MET A 90 2.36 -26.87 -10.61
N TYR A 91 3.53 -26.53 -10.04
CA TYR A 91 4.83 -26.58 -10.71
C TYR A 91 5.86 -27.27 -9.81
N ASN A 92 6.73 -28.07 -10.43
CA ASN A 92 7.84 -28.76 -9.75
C ASN A 92 9.11 -27.90 -9.64
N SER A 93 9.16 -26.76 -10.33
CA SER A 93 10.29 -25.82 -10.27
C SER A 93 10.03 -24.70 -9.24
N PRO A 94 11.06 -24.26 -8.49
CA PRO A 94 10.94 -23.08 -7.65
C PRO A 94 10.57 -21.85 -8.47
N ARG A 95 9.67 -21.01 -7.95
CA ARG A 95 9.43 -19.69 -8.54
C ARG A 95 10.74 -18.88 -8.57
N PRO A 96 11.05 -18.14 -9.64
CA PRO A 96 12.13 -17.17 -9.61
C PRO A 96 11.95 -16.22 -8.43
N SER A 97 12.94 -16.11 -7.55
CA SER A 97 12.93 -15.20 -6.40
C SER A 97 14.08 -14.20 -6.48
N HIS A 98 13.87 -13.00 -5.95
CA HIS A 98 14.88 -11.94 -5.90
C HIS A 98 15.87 -12.12 -4.74
N SER A 99 15.74 -13.18 -3.93
CA SER A 99 16.61 -13.45 -2.78
C SER A 99 17.89 -14.23 -3.15
N GLY A 100 18.00 -14.71 -4.39
CA GLY A 100 19.20 -15.34 -4.91
C GLY A 100 20.07 -14.30 -5.64
N SER A 101 21.17 -13.88 -5.01
CA SER A 101 22.22 -13.11 -5.67
C SER A 101 22.81 -13.93 -6.82
N GLY A 102 22.24 -13.80 -8.02
CA GLY A 102 22.72 -14.41 -9.26
C GLY A 102 23.72 -13.52 -10.01
N GLY A 103 24.42 -12.63 -9.29
CA GLY A 103 25.25 -11.59 -9.90
C GLY A 103 26.62 -11.37 -9.26
N SER A 104 27.07 -12.22 -8.32
CA SER A 104 28.46 -12.13 -7.88
C SER A 104 29.35 -12.83 -8.91
N LEU A 105 30.14 -12.03 -9.63
CA LEU A 105 31.31 -12.52 -10.35
C LEU A 105 32.24 -13.12 -9.30
N GLY A 106 32.11 -14.42 -9.06
CA GLY A 106 32.82 -15.13 -7.99
C GLY A 106 34.33 -15.03 -8.14
N TYR A 107 35.06 -15.55 -7.16
CA TYR A 107 36.52 -15.44 -7.09
C TYR A 107 37.26 -15.86 -8.38
N GLY A 108 36.69 -16.76 -9.19
CA GLY A 108 37.24 -17.12 -10.50
C GLY A 108 37.33 -15.94 -11.48
N PHE A 109 36.37 -15.01 -11.46
CA PHE A 109 36.41 -13.82 -12.32
C PHE A 109 37.45 -12.80 -11.84
N LEU A 110 37.65 -12.70 -10.51
CA LEU A 110 38.73 -11.88 -9.94
C LEU A 110 40.11 -12.40 -10.37
N ILE A 111 40.29 -13.73 -10.38
CA ILE A 111 41.54 -14.35 -10.87
C ILE A 111 41.75 -14.06 -12.36
N LEU A 112 40.69 -14.09 -13.17
CA LEU A 112 40.76 -13.77 -14.59
C LEU A 112 41.16 -12.31 -14.83
N ILE A 113 40.61 -11.35 -14.08
CA ILE A 113 41.03 -9.95 -14.14
C ILE A 113 42.49 -9.79 -13.72
N LEU A 114 42.92 -10.46 -12.64
CA LEU A 114 44.30 -10.39 -12.16
C LEU A 114 45.30 -10.96 -13.19
N GLY A 115 44.95 -12.06 -13.84
CA GLY A 115 45.78 -12.65 -14.89
C GLY A 115 45.93 -11.72 -16.10
N LEU A 116 44.86 -11.05 -16.51
CA LEU A 116 44.88 -10.12 -17.64
C LEU A 116 45.69 -8.84 -17.36
N THR A 117 45.67 -8.33 -16.12
CA THR A 117 46.47 -7.16 -15.75
C THR A 117 47.95 -7.48 -15.62
N ILE A 118 48.31 -8.61 -15.01
CA ILE A 118 49.70 -9.08 -14.90
C ILE A 118 50.27 -9.40 -16.30
N GLY A 119 49.49 -10.09 -17.15
CA GLY A 119 49.89 -10.40 -18.52
C GLY A 119 50.14 -9.16 -19.38
N ARG A 120 49.34 -8.10 -19.22
CA ARG A 120 49.57 -6.81 -19.90
C ARG A 120 50.86 -6.13 -19.45
N VAL A 121 51.13 -6.08 -18.14
CA VAL A 121 52.35 -5.44 -17.60
C VAL A 121 53.61 -6.20 -18.05
N ALA A 122 53.58 -7.53 -18.07
CA ALA A 122 54.70 -8.34 -18.53
C ALA A 122 54.99 -8.16 -20.03
N ARG A 123 53.97 -7.89 -20.85
CA ARG A 123 54.11 -7.68 -22.30
C ARG A 123 54.62 -6.28 -22.68
N VAL A 124 54.42 -5.28 -21.81
CA VAL A 124 54.92 -3.90 -22.00
C VAL A 124 56.38 -3.75 -21.57
N LYS A 125 56.88 -4.67 -20.73
CA LYS A 125 58.26 -4.66 -20.20
C LYS A 125 59.26 -5.50 -21.02
N ARG A 126 58.83 -6.18 -22.08
CA ARG A 126 59.67 -6.87 -23.07
C ARG A 126 59.73 -6.05 -24.35
#